data_AF-A0AAN6DIU4-F1
#
_entry.id   AF-A0AAN6DIU4-F1
#
_cell.length_a   1.000
_cell.length_b   1.000
_cell.length_c   1.000
_cell.angle_alpha   90.00
_cell.angle_beta   90.00
_cell.angle_gamma   90.00
#
_symmetry.space_group_name_H-M   'P 1'
#
loop_
_entity.id
_entity.type
_entity.pdbx_description
1 polymer ?
#
loop_
_entity_poly.entity_id
_entity_poly.type
_entity_poly.pdbx_seq_one_letter_code
_entity_poly.pdbx_strand_id
1 'polypeptide(L)'
;MSQLILSALRDVIPTLPEPYPKEVVEYANYMYISSKQTCPLAAQMEIARFHLCCFLAVEKLKDKFNLPDPNLNRIPAPKRKAAAVLEQFRNQLKGRKRQGEPPVTPSKRRITELATPESTPGKKRTNALTPRPTPSKTKNVLATPENTPRSLKMEIKSEEPLDIGSAARSLQDKLLAAADEVKGPSKRGRKKGFKMLSMADRSLNDDTIITTAHLISFCNKFYLPEDITKNILKTYTNYYYRTKSPWGLLCGLVSIAFLRLNREKVDAKMGFKTQFFRNLQVHENGGLKFNELVDWIALVERLCETEKWVRDLEDKDLLKTKSKLPFGIPTLNSFIGNEVCYYSNGAIREYENWIGSIKKQTST
;
A
#
# COMPACT_ATOMS: atom_id res chain seq x y z
N MET A 1 -28.36 -2.38 4.89
CA MET A 1 -27.84 -1.20 4.14
C MET A 1 -27.53 -0.02 5.06
N SER A 2 -28.33 0.26 6.09
CA SER A 2 -28.08 1.37 7.04
C SER A 2 -26.71 1.32 7.74
N GLN A 3 -26.21 0.13 8.09
CA GLN A 3 -24.91 -0.01 8.76
C GLN A 3 -23.72 0.53 7.94
N LEU A 4 -23.73 0.37 6.61
CA LEU A 4 -22.66 0.89 5.75
C LEU A 4 -22.69 2.43 5.67
N ILE A 5 -23.89 3.02 5.69
CA ILE A 5 -24.08 4.47 5.73
C ILE A 5 -23.62 5.02 7.07
N LEU A 6 -23.93 4.36 8.18
CA LEU A 6 -23.47 4.76 9.51
C LEU A 6 -21.94 4.68 9.63
N SER A 7 -21.34 3.59 9.13
CA SER A 7 -19.89 3.45 9.06
C SER A 7 -19.24 4.56 8.22
N ALA A 8 -19.82 4.87 7.06
CA ALA A 8 -19.33 5.95 6.20
C ALA A 8 -19.50 7.34 6.82
N LEU A 9 -20.60 7.60 7.55
CA LEU A 9 -20.80 8.84 8.30
C LEU A 9 -19.76 9.02 9.40
N ARG A 10 -19.42 7.94 10.12
CA ARG A 10 -18.35 7.96 11.14
C ARG A 10 -16.99 8.33 10.55
N ASP A 11 -16.68 7.85 9.35
CA ASP A 11 -15.44 8.18 8.66
C ASP A 11 -15.42 9.63 8.16
N VAL A 12 -16.55 10.10 7.61
CA VAL A 12 -16.68 11.45 7.02
C VAL A 12 -16.74 12.52 8.10
N ILE A 13 -17.39 12.25 9.24
CA ILE A 13 -17.51 13.14 10.39
C ILE A 13 -17.05 12.43 11.68
N PRO A 14 -15.73 12.29 11.90
CA PRO A 14 -15.23 11.59 13.09
C PRO A 14 -15.44 12.36 14.40
N THR A 15 -15.74 13.67 14.33
CA THR A 15 -15.86 14.55 15.50
C THR A 15 -17.26 14.54 16.12
N LEU A 16 -18.28 14.04 15.41
CA LEU A 16 -19.65 14.06 15.90
C LEU A 16 -19.95 12.74 16.64
N PRO A 17 -20.30 12.78 17.94
CA PRO A 17 -20.66 11.58 18.67
C PRO A 17 -21.98 10.99 18.18
N GLU A 18 -22.10 9.66 18.22
CA GLU A 18 -23.35 8.95 17.92
C GLU A 18 -24.38 9.18 19.05
N PRO A 19 -25.69 9.28 18.73
CA PRO A 19 -26.35 8.93 17.46
C PRO A 19 -26.46 10.09 16.44
N TYR A 20 -26.30 9.77 15.15
CA TYR A 20 -26.51 10.72 14.05
C TYR A 20 -28.00 11.07 13.88
N PRO A 21 -28.35 12.31 13.48
CA PRO A 21 -29.73 12.68 13.15
C PRO A 21 -30.32 11.78 12.06
N LYS A 22 -31.55 11.30 12.27
CA LYS A 22 -32.20 10.33 11.36
C LYS A 22 -32.37 10.89 9.96
N GLU A 23 -32.63 12.19 9.85
CA GLU A 23 -32.80 12.94 8.61
C GLU A 23 -31.53 12.90 7.75
N VAL A 24 -30.35 12.95 8.39
CA VAL A 24 -29.06 12.87 7.69
C VAL A 24 -28.85 11.46 7.13
N VAL A 25 -29.17 10.44 7.93
CA VAL A 25 -29.05 9.03 7.52
C VAL A 25 -30.04 8.70 6.38
N GLU A 26 -31.28 9.14 6.49
CA GLU A 26 -32.31 8.96 5.47
C GLU A 26 -31.95 9.69 4.17
N TYR A 27 -31.46 10.93 4.26
CA TYR A 27 -31.04 11.70 3.09
C TYR A 27 -29.81 11.08 2.41
N ALA A 28 -28.83 10.59 3.18
CA ALA A 28 -27.69 9.85 2.63
C ALA A 28 -28.13 8.57 1.90
N ASN A 29 -29.10 7.84 2.45
CA ASN A 29 -29.67 6.65 1.81
C ASN A 29 -30.41 6.98 0.51
N TYR A 30 -31.22 8.05 0.52
CA TYR A 30 -31.87 8.57 -0.68
C TYR A 30 -30.85 8.94 -1.77
N MET A 31 -29.78 9.66 -1.41
CA MET A 31 -28.70 10.03 -2.31
C MET A 31 -27.98 8.80 -2.89
N TYR A 32 -27.76 7.76 -2.08
CA TYR A 32 -27.18 6.51 -2.54
C TYR A 32 -28.06 5.82 -3.58
N ILE A 33 -29.35 5.64 -3.31
CA ILE A 33 -30.30 5.01 -4.24
C ILE A 33 -30.37 5.80 -5.56
N SER A 34 -30.48 7.13 -5.47
CA SER A 34 -30.50 8.02 -6.63
C SER A 34 -29.21 7.94 -7.46
N SER A 35 -28.05 7.94 -6.79
CA SER A 35 -26.76 7.89 -7.46
C SER A 35 -26.54 6.58 -8.22
N LYS A 36 -27.05 5.45 -7.69
CA LYS A 36 -26.89 4.14 -8.32
C LYS A 36 -27.57 4.07 -9.70
N GLN A 37 -28.62 4.86 -9.89
CA GLN A 37 -29.36 4.95 -11.15
C GLN A 37 -28.81 6.01 -12.11
N THR A 38 -28.22 7.08 -11.58
CA THR A 38 -27.91 8.30 -12.35
C THR A 38 -26.42 8.52 -12.59
N CYS A 39 -25.56 7.99 -11.72
CA CYS A 39 -24.12 8.19 -11.74
C CYS A 39 -23.41 6.84 -11.80
N PRO A 40 -23.10 6.33 -13.01
CA PRO A 40 -22.26 5.15 -13.14
C PRO A 40 -20.83 5.50 -12.70
N LEU A 41 -20.32 4.81 -11.70
CA LEU A 41 -18.93 4.91 -11.27
C LEU A 41 -18.15 3.69 -11.79
N ALA A 42 -16.84 3.83 -11.91
CA ALA A 42 -15.99 2.69 -12.20
C ALA A 42 -15.99 1.70 -11.03
N ALA A 43 -15.86 0.39 -11.29
CA ALA A 43 -15.98 -0.66 -10.28
C ALA A 43 -15.08 -0.43 -9.04
N GLN A 44 -13.84 0.03 -9.25
CA GLN A 44 -12.91 0.34 -8.17
C GLN A 44 -13.34 1.52 -7.28
N MET A 45 -14.23 2.39 -7.78
CA MET A 45 -14.74 3.56 -7.07
C MET A 45 -16.11 3.33 -6.42
N GLU A 46 -16.77 2.21 -6.73
CA GLU A 46 -18.07 1.86 -6.12
C GLU A 46 -17.98 1.74 -4.59
N ILE A 47 -16.81 1.33 -4.08
CA ILE A 47 -16.55 1.24 -2.63
C ILE A 47 -16.69 2.63 -1.97
N ALA A 48 -16.31 3.71 -2.67
CA ALA A 48 -16.40 5.08 -2.16
C ALA A 48 -17.79 5.71 -2.27
N ARG A 49 -18.75 5.05 -2.94
CA ARG A 49 -20.08 5.62 -3.22
C ARG A 49 -20.82 5.99 -1.93
N PHE A 50 -20.75 5.17 -0.89
CA PHE A 50 -21.39 5.45 0.40
C PHE A 50 -20.82 6.71 1.04
N HIS A 51 -19.48 6.84 1.11
CA HIS A 51 -18.80 8.02 1.65
C HIS A 51 -19.10 9.28 0.84
N LEU A 52 -19.14 9.20 -0.48
CA LEU A 52 -19.52 10.33 -1.34
C LEU A 52 -20.96 10.79 -1.08
N CYS A 53 -21.91 9.87 -0.92
CA CYS A 53 -23.30 10.20 -0.61
C CYS A 53 -23.44 10.82 0.79
N CYS A 54 -22.73 10.28 1.78
CA CYS A 54 -22.71 10.82 3.13
C CYS A 54 -22.10 12.23 3.16
N PHE A 55 -20.97 12.43 2.46
CA PHE A 55 -20.33 13.75 2.33
C PHE A 55 -21.30 14.80 1.80
N LEU A 56 -22.02 14.50 0.72
CA LEU A 56 -22.99 15.44 0.14
C LEU A 56 -24.21 15.65 1.02
N ALA A 57 -24.67 14.62 1.73
CA ALA A 57 -25.78 14.72 2.67
C ALA A 57 -25.45 15.69 3.81
N VAL A 58 -24.24 15.56 4.36
CA VAL A 58 -23.71 16.41 5.44
C VAL A 58 -23.53 17.84 4.96
N GLU A 59 -22.93 18.04 3.78
CA GLU A 59 -22.76 19.37 3.18
C GLU A 59 -24.11 20.07 2.98
N LYS A 60 -25.14 19.34 2.56
CA LYS A 60 -26.49 19.88 2.33
C LYS A 60 -27.24 20.24 3.62
N LEU A 61 -27.03 19.46 4.68
CA LEU A 61 -27.75 19.58 5.96
C LEU A 61 -26.94 20.30 7.03
N LYS A 62 -25.74 20.79 6.68
CA LYS A 62 -24.80 21.46 7.58
C LYS A 62 -25.48 22.58 8.37
N ASP A 63 -26.15 23.49 7.68
CA ASP A 63 -26.76 24.68 8.27
C ASP A 63 -27.97 24.34 9.15
N LYS A 64 -28.65 23.22 8.89
CA LYS A 64 -29.86 22.81 9.63
C LYS A 64 -29.55 22.17 10.97
N PHE A 65 -28.46 21.41 11.04
CA PHE A 65 -28.10 20.60 12.22
C PHE A 65 -26.76 21.03 12.84
N ASN A 66 -26.18 22.17 12.41
CA ASN A 66 -24.87 22.66 12.83
C ASN A 66 -23.77 21.58 12.75
N LEU A 67 -23.76 20.83 11.63
CA LEU A 67 -22.80 19.74 11.44
C LEU A 67 -21.40 20.30 11.17
N PRO A 68 -20.33 19.64 11.64
CA PRO A 68 -18.97 20.03 11.31
C PRO A 68 -18.63 19.70 9.85
N ASP A 69 -17.55 20.29 9.34
CA ASP A 69 -17.15 20.13 7.95
C ASP A 69 -16.75 18.68 7.61
N PRO A 70 -17.30 18.10 6.53
CA PRO A 70 -17.02 16.72 6.16
C PRO A 70 -15.58 16.56 5.66
N ASN A 71 -14.91 15.47 6.07
CA ASN A 71 -13.50 15.25 5.77
C ASN A 71 -13.29 14.45 4.47
N LEU A 72 -12.68 15.08 3.46
CA LEU A 72 -12.40 14.46 2.16
C LEU A 72 -11.33 13.36 2.22
N ASN A 73 -10.40 13.44 3.18
CA ASN A 73 -9.24 12.53 3.26
C ASN A 73 -9.61 11.10 3.69
N ARG A 74 -10.84 10.91 4.18
CA ARG A 74 -11.34 9.64 4.71
C ARG A 74 -12.18 8.85 3.70
N ILE A 75 -12.45 9.43 2.53
CA ILE A 75 -13.13 8.72 1.45
C ILE A 75 -12.16 7.64 0.92
N PRO A 76 -12.60 6.37 0.74
CA PRO A 76 -11.77 5.28 0.23
C PRO A 76 -11.55 5.42 -1.28
N ALA A 77 -10.92 6.52 -1.68
CA ALA A 77 -10.57 6.89 -3.04
C ALA A 77 -9.14 7.46 -3.05
N PRO A 78 -8.39 7.33 -4.15
CA PRO A 78 -7.10 8.01 -4.28
C PRO A 78 -7.27 9.52 -4.07
N LYS A 79 -6.53 10.11 -3.12
CA LYS A 79 -6.71 11.53 -2.70
C LYS A 79 -6.72 12.52 -3.86
N ARG A 80 -5.83 12.33 -4.84
CA ARG A 80 -5.75 13.16 -6.07
C ARG A 80 -7.03 13.13 -6.91
N LYS A 81 -7.78 12.03 -6.87
CA LYS A 81 -9.02 11.82 -7.64
C LYS A 81 -10.28 12.06 -6.83
N ALA A 82 -10.21 11.99 -5.50
CA ALA A 82 -11.38 12.11 -4.62
C ALA A 82 -12.16 13.41 -4.85
N ALA A 83 -11.46 14.54 -4.95
CA ALA A 83 -12.07 15.85 -5.22
C ALA A 83 -12.76 15.88 -6.60
N ALA A 84 -12.07 15.44 -7.65
CA ALA A 84 -12.60 15.42 -9.01
C ALA A 84 -13.82 14.51 -9.16
N VAL A 85 -13.78 13.33 -8.54
CA VAL A 85 -14.91 12.38 -8.53
C VAL A 85 -16.09 12.98 -7.77
N LEU A 86 -15.84 13.64 -6.64
CA LEU A 86 -16.89 14.28 -5.86
C LEU A 86 -17.56 15.42 -6.63
N GLU A 87 -16.79 16.24 -7.33
CA GLU A 87 -17.31 17.30 -8.19
C GLU A 87 -18.14 16.74 -9.36
N GLN A 88 -17.65 15.70 -10.03
CA GLN A 88 -18.40 14.98 -11.06
C GLN A 88 -19.72 14.43 -10.49
N PHE A 89 -19.68 13.84 -9.30
CA PHE A 89 -20.84 13.28 -8.61
C PHE A 89 -21.87 14.38 -8.26
N ARG A 90 -21.41 15.55 -7.79
CA ARG A 90 -22.26 16.74 -7.57
C ARG A 90 -22.95 17.19 -8.85
N ASN A 91 -22.19 17.28 -9.94
CA ASN A 91 -22.70 17.78 -11.22
C ASN A 91 -23.74 16.84 -11.82
N GLN A 92 -23.52 15.52 -11.73
CA GLN A 92 -24.47 14.53 -12.23
C GLN A 92 -25.78 14.49 -11.42
N LEU A 93 -25.70 14.65 -10.09
CA LEU A 93 -26.89 14.68 -9.24
C LEU A 93 -27.67 16.01 -9.35
N LYS A 94 -26.99 17.15 -9.57
CA LYS A 94 -27.62 18.46 -9.80
C LYS A 94 -28.17 18.59 -11.22
N GLY A 95 -27.54 17.94 -12.21
CA GLY A 95 -27.84 18.06 -13.64
C GLY A 95 -29.19 17.49 -14.05
N ARG A 96 -29.82 16.66 -13.21
CA ARG A 96 -31.19 16.19 -13.42
C ARG A 96 -32.19 17.23 -12.92
N LYS A 97 -32.15 18.45 -13.48
CA LYS A 97 -33.36 19.27 -13.51
C LYS A 97 -34.45 18.39 -14.11
N ARG A 98 -35.57 18.24 -13.42
CA ARG A 98 -36.73 17.51 -13.92
C ARG A 98 -37.01 18.04 -15.33
N GLN A 99 -36.69 17.25 -16.36
CA GLN A 99 -37.30 17.39 -17.68
C GLN A 99 -38.77 16.96 -17.52
N GLY A 100 -39.50 17.78 -16.78
CA GLY A 100 -40.95 17.76 -16.63
C GLY A 100 -41.51 19.08 -17.14
N GLU A 101 -40.78 19.79 -18.01
CA GLU A 101 -41.46 20.58 -19.02
C GLU A 101 -41.97 19.59 -20.06
N PRO A 102 -43.29 19.57 -20.32
CA PRO A 102 -43.85 18.71 -21.36
C PRO A 102 -43.12 18.99 -22.67
N PRO A 103 -42.87 17.97 -23.51
CA PRO A 103 -42.22 18.19 -24.79
C PRO A 103 -43.04 19.23 -25.56
N VAL A 104 -42.46 20.42 -25.75
CA VAL A 104 -43.02 21.42 -26.66
C VAL A 104 -42.97 20.76 -28.03
N THR A 105 -44.14 20.27 -28.45
CA THR A 105 -44.35 19.77 -29.79
C THR A 105 -43.94 20.87 -30.77
N PRO A 106 -43.20 20.57 -31.85
CA PRO A 106 -42.87 21.56 -32.84
C PRO A 106 -44.16 22.05 -33.47
N SER A 107 -44.61 23.24 -33.07
CA SER A 107 -45.73 23.93 -33.71
C SER A 107 -45.35 24.16 -35.17
N LYS A 108 -46.12 23.52 -36.03
CA LYS A 108 -46.01 23.51 -37.49
C LYS A 108 -46.04 24.97 -37.97
N ARG A 109 -44.86 25.55 -38.24
CA ARG A 109 -44.75 26.85 -38.92
C ARG A 109 -45.43 26.70 -40.28
N ARG A 110 -46.60 27.33 -40.39
CA ARG A 110 -47.32 27.56 -41.63
C ARG A 110 -46.38 28.31 -42.57
N ILE A 111 -45.95 27.63 -43.63
CA ILE A 111 -45.22 28.23 -44.74
C ILE A 111 -46.21 29.14 -45.45
N THR A 112 -45.99 30.45 -45.34
CA THR A 112 -46.62 31.43 -46.21
C THR A 112 -45.86 31.42 -47.53
N GLU A 113 -46.63 31.25 -48.60
CA GLU A 113 -46.24 31.28 -50.00
C GLU A 113 -45.40 32.51 -50.33
N LEU A 114 -44.30 32.33 -51.09
CA LEU A 114 -43.82 33.39 -51.98
C LEU A 114 -43.08 32.76 -53.18
N ALA A 115 -43.68 33.02 -54.34
CA ALA A 115 -43.20 33.04 -55.73
C ALA A 115 -41.83 32.43 -56.12
N THR A 116 -41.92 31.51 -57.06
CA THR A 116 -40.98 31.17 -58.16
C THR A 116 -40.46 32.43 -58.90
N PRO A 117 -39.29 32.39 -59.58
CA PRO A 117 -39.27 31.76 -60.92
C PRO A 117 -37.97 31.03 -61.36
N GLU A 118 -38.19 30.14 -62.35
CA GLU A 118 -37.36 29.86 -63.56
C GLU A 118 -35.95 29.25 -63.43
N SER A 119 -35.76 27.98 -63.85
CA SER A 119 -35.31 27.51 -65.20
C SER A 119 -33.75 27.47 -65.28
N THR A 120 -32.99 26.43 -65.68
CA THR A 120 -33.19 25.17 -66.43
C THR A 120 -31.90 24.27 -66.27
N PRO A 121 -31.53 23.24 -67.08
CA PRO A 121 -31.43 21.84 -66.62
C PRO A 121 -30.06 21.10 -66.83
N GLY A 122 -29.95 19.85 -66.34
CA GLY A 122 -29.00 18.85 -66.87
C GLY A 122 -28.71 17.66 -65.92
N LYS A 123 -29.45 16.53 -66.01
CA LYS A 123 -29.04 15.21 -66.63
C LYS A 123 -27.66 14.72 -66.13
N LYS A 124 -27.45 13.54 -65.50
CA LYS A 124 -27.92 12.14 -65.68
C LYS A 124 -27.64 11.36 -64.36
N ARG A 125 -28.55 10.51 -63.82
CA ARG A 125 -28.66 9.02 -63.97
C ARG A 125 -27.32 8.28 -63.71
N THR A 126 -27.16 7.31 -62.80
CA THR A 126 -27.93 6.06 -62.61
C THR A 126 -27.68 5.33 -61.26
N ASN A 127 -28.77 4.84 -60.65
CA ASN A 127 -29.05 3.54 -60.01
C ASN A 127 -27.94 2.64 -59.38
N ALA A 128 -28.17 2.24 -58.12
CA ALA A 128 -28.41 0.84 -57.66
C ALA A 128 -28.72 0.86 -56.14
N LEU A 129 -29.98 0.76 -55.69
CA LEU A 129 -30.72 -0.47 -55.35
C LEU A 129 -29.96 -1.45 -54.42
N THR A 130 -30.31 -1.45 -53.12
CA THR A 130 -30.71 -2.68 -52.41
C THR A 130 -31.68 -2.35 -51.25
N PRO A 131 -32.67 -3.21 -50.96
CA PRO A 131 -33.75 -2.92 -50.02
C PRO A 131 -33.60 -3.62 -48.66
N ARG A 132 -34.14 -2.97 -47.63
CA ARG A 132 -34.59 -3.58 -46.36
C ARG A 132 -36.01 -4.11 -46.58
N PRO A 133 -36.42 -5.24 -45.96
CA PRO A 133 -37.31 -5.12 -44.79
C PRO A 133 -37.11 -6.23 -43.72
N THR A 134 -37.47 -5.89 -42.48
CA THR A 134 -37.81 -6.77 -41.33
C THR A 134 -39.20 -7.44 -41.52
N PRO A 135 -39.93 -8.13 -40.58
CA PRO A 135 -39.70 -8.48 -39.15
C PRO A 135 -40.26 -9.87 -38.66
N SER A 136 -40.10 -10.14 -37.34
CA SER A 136 -41.01 -10.86 -36.40
C SER A 136 -40.98 -12.39 -36.19
N LYS A 137 -41.01 -12.75 -34.89
CA LYS A 137 -41.86 -13.74 -34.16
C LYS A 137 -41.18 -14.92 -33.41
N THR A 138 -41.22 -14.80 -32.07
CA THR A 138 -41.66 -15.78 -31.05
C THR A 138 -41.36 -17.28 -31.22
N LYS A 139 -40.70 -17.88 -30.22
CA LYS A 139 -41.32 -18.91 -29.33
C LYS A 139 -40.45 -19.28 -28.13
N ASN A 140 -41.08 -19.34 -26.96
CA ASN A 140 -40.65 -20.06 -25.76
C ASN A 140 -40.57 -21.57 -26.06
N VAL A 141 -39.54 -22.26 -25.56
CA VAL A 141 -39.62 -23.67 -25.16
C VAL A 141 -38.78 -23.89 -23.90
N LEU A 142 -39.46 -24.52 -22.96
CA LEU A 142 -39.11 -25.10 -21.67
C LEU A 142 -38.01 -26.17 -21.77
N ALA A 143 -37.02 -26.18 -20.87
CA ALA A 143 -36.31 -27.40 -20.42
C ALA A 143 -35.44 -27.14 -19.18
N THR A 144 -35.84 -27.75 -18.07
CA THR A 144 -35.02 -28.21 -16.94
C THR A 144 -33.90 -29.17 -17.42
N PRO A 145 -32.78 -29.35 -16.69
CA PRO A 145 -32.78 -30.29 -15.57
C PRO A 145 -31.99 -29.87 -14.32
N GLU A 146 -32.39 -30.51 -13.22
CA GLU A 146 -31.69 -30.70 -11.95
C GLU A 146 -30.23 -31.11 -12.13
N ASN A 147 -29.34 -30.61 -11.25
CA ASN A 147 -28.51 -31.48 -10.41
C ASN A 147 -27.67 -30.66 -9.41
N THR A 148 -28.05 -30.83 -8.14
CA THR A 148 -27.23 -30.66 -6.93
C THR A 148 -25.93 -31.47 -7.02
N PRO A 149 -24.84 -31.04 -6.33
CA PRO A 149 -24.53 -31.75 -5.08
C PRO A 149 -23.94 -30.93 -3.93
N ARG A 150 -24.43 -31.28 -2.73
CA ARG A 150 -23.74 -31.57 -1.46
C ARG A 150 -22.71 -30.58 -0.87
N SER A 151 -23.23 -29.87 0.15
CA SER A 151 -22.68 -29.68 1.50
C SER A 151 -21.38 -30.44 1.85
N LEU A 152 -20.33 -29.69 2.15
CA LEU A 152 -19.14 -30.13 2.89
C LEU A 152 -19.20 -29.55 4.30
N LYS A 153 -19.46 -30.44 5.25
CA LYS A 153 -19.45 -30.23 6.69
C LYS A 153 -17.99 -30.23 7.15
N MET A 154 -17.45 -29.08 7.58
CA MET A 154 -16.17 -29.05 8.30
C MET A 154 -16.44 -29.01 9.81
N GLU A 155 -15.91 -30.03 10.49
CA GLU A 155 -15.84 -30.15 11.93
C GLU A 155 -15.02 -29.02 12.53
N ILE A 156 -15.61 -28.34 13.51
CA ILE A 156 -14.92 -27.39 14.39
C ILE A 156 -14.20 -28.25 15.43
N LYS A 157 -12.89 -28.40 15.27
CA LYS A 157 -12.01 -28.96 16.29
C LYS A 157 -11.58 -27.82 17.21
N SER A 158 -11.90 -27.97 18.48
CA SER A 158 -11.50 -27.11 19.59
C SER A 158 -9.98 -27.06 19.72
N GLU A 159 -9.39 -25.86 19.69
CA GLU A 159 -7.99 -25.64 20.05
C GLU A 159 -7.86 -24.74 21.28
N GLU A 160 -6.92 -25.17 22.13
CA GLU A 160 -6.37 -24.54 23.31
C GLU A 160 -5.75 -23.15 23.05
N PRO A 161 -5.48 -22.36 24.12
CA PRO A 161 -4.98 -21.00 23.98
C PRO A 161 -3.50 -21.00 23.55
N LEU A 162 -3.23 -20.46 22.37
CA LEU A 162 -1.88 -20.27 21.84
C LEU A 162 -1.21 -18.99 22.36
N ASP A 163 0.03 -19.19 22.77
CA ASP A 163 1.03 -18.20 23.17
C ASP A 163 1.42 -17.26 21.99
N ILE A 164 1.19 -15.96 22.19
CA ILE A 164 1.19 -14.91 21.16
C ILE A 164 2.63 -14.53 20.71
N GLY A 165 3.68 -14.99 21.38
CA GLY A 165 5.07 -14.59 21.10
C GLY A 165 5.77 -15.28 19.92
N SER A 166 5.34 -16.49 19.54
CA SER A 166 6.09 -17.34 18.59
C SER A 166 5.75 -17.09 17.11
N ALA A 167 4.50 -16.68 16.82
CA ALA A 167 4.01 -16.51 15.46
C ALA A 167 4.68 -15.34 14.71
N ALA A 168 5.12 -14.29 15.40
CA ALA A 168 5.75 -13.12 14.79
C ALA A 168 7.13 -13.42 14.19
N ARG A 169 7.91 -14.34 14.80
CA ARG A 169 9.25 -14.71 14.30
C ARG A 169 9.18 -15.61 13.06
N SER A 170 8.22 -16.54 13.02
CA SER A 170 7.98 -17.43 11.88
C SER A 170 7.56 -16.68 10.60
N LEU A 171 6.82 -15.59 10.75
CA LEU A 171 6.40 -14.73 9.64
C LEU A 171 7.56 -13.91 9.08
N GLN A 172 8.46 -13.45 9.94
CA GLN A 172 9.66 -12.67 9.56
C GLN A 172 10.65 -13.51 8.74
N ASP A 173 10.88 -14.77 9.14
CA ASP A 173 11.75 -15.68 8.39
C ASP A 173 11.13 -16.11 7.04
N LYS A 174 9.79 -16.26 6.97
CA LYS A 174 9.08 -16.56 5.72
C LYS A 174 9.09 -15.38 4.73
N LEU A 175 9.05 -14.14 5.22
CA LEU A 175 9.12 -12.94 4.37
C LEU A 175 10.53 -12.62 3.88
N LEU A 176 11.56 -12.85 4.71
CA LEU A 176 12.96 -12.76 4.23
C LEU A 176 13.29 -13.88 3.22
N ALA A 177 12.79 -15.10 3.43
CA ALA A 177 12.96 -16.18 2.46
C ALA A 177 12.22 -15.92 1.13
N ALA A 178 11.06 -15.26 1.17
CA ALA A 178 10.33 -14.86 -0.04
C ALA A 178 11.02 -13.73 -0.83
N ALA A 179 11.85 -12.92 -0.17
CA ALA A 179 12.70 -11.93 -0.84
C ALA A 179 13.93 -12.56 -1.53
N ASP A 180 14.36 -13.76 -1.13
CA ASP A 180 15.42 -14.53 -1.80
C ASP A 180 14.92 -15.23 -3.09
N GLU A 181 13.59 -15.36 -3.28
CA GLU A 181 12.96 -15.95 -4.49
C GLU A 181 12.60 -14.93 -5.58
N VAL A 182 13.39 -13.86 -5.77
CA VAL A 182 13.25 -13.01 -6.97
C VAL A 182 13.86 -13.72 -8.17
N LYS A 183 13.16 -14.74 -8.69
CA LYS A 183 13.31 -15.15 -10.10
C LYS A 183 12.85 -13.98 -10.95
N GLY A 184 13.82 -13.29 -11.55
CA GLY A 184 13.58 -12.14 -12.43
C GLY A 184 12.53 -12.46 -13.49
N PRO A 185 11.71 -11.47 -13.89
CA PRO A 185 10.64 -11.70 -14.86
C PRO A 185 11.24 -12.17 -16.19
N SER A 186 10.83 -13.37 -16.56
CA SER A 186 11.08 -14.01 -17.85
C SER A 186 10.74 -13.06 -19.00
N LYS A 187 11.68 -12.93 -19.94
CA LYS A 187 11.60 -12.15 -21.17
C LYS A 187 10.30 -12.48 -21.94
N ARG A 188 9.30 -11.61 -21.87
CA ARG A 188 8.18 -11.59 -22.83
C ARG A 188 8.21 -10.31 -23.67
N GLY A 189 8.40 -10.51 -24.97
CA GLY A 189 7.75 -9.76 -26.04
C GLY A 189 8.08 -8.26 -26.15
N ARG A 190 9.16 -7.96 -26.88
CA ARG A 190 9.50 -6.63 -27.39
C ARG A 190 8.41 -6.15 -28.37
N LYS A 191 7.47 -5.30 -27.92
CA LYS A 191 6.68 -4.44 -28.82
C LYS A 191 7.25 -3.03 -28.79
N LYS A 192 7.81 -2.61 -29.93
CA LYS A 192 8.29 -1.26 -30.21
C LYS A 192 7.12 -0.28 -30.11
N GLY A 193 7.27 0.71 -29.23
CA GLY A 193 6.37 1.83 -29.06
C GLY A 193 7.02 2.87 -28.16
N PHE A 194 8.23 3.31 -28.54
CA PHE A 194 8.99 4.32 -27.83
C PHE A 194 8.32 5.68 -28.09
N LYS A 195 7.33 6.05 -27.28
CA LYS A 195 6.94 7.45 -27.13
C LYS A 195 7.98 8.09 -26.21
N MET A 196 8.78 9.01 -26.76
CA MET A 196 9.60 9.91 -25.95
C MET A 196 8.67 10.68 -25.01
N LEU A 197 8.66 10.28 -23.74
CA LEU A 197 8.16 11.13 -22.68
C LEU A 197 9.24 12.18 -22.42
N SER A 198 8.90 13.41 -22.78
CA SER A 198 9.59 14.66 -22.46
C SER A 198 10.23 14.62 -21.07
N MET A 199 11.53 14.91 -21.01
CA MET A 199 12.34 15.05 -19.80
C MET A 199 12.10 16.36 -19.03
N ALA A 200 11.08 17.15 -19.38
CA ALA A 200 10.93 18.51 -18.90
C ALA A 200 10.01 18.71 -17.68
N ASP A 201 9.54 17.64 -17.03
CA ASP A 201 8.61 17.77 -15.88
C ASP A 201 9.05 16.97 -14.64
N ARG A 202 10.37 16.91 -14.40
CA ARG A 202 10.89 16.60 -13.06
C ARG A 202 10.77 17.86 -12.20
N SER A 203 9.60 18.05 -11.62
CA SER A 203 9.40 18.92 -10.47
C SER A 203 10.34 18.47 -9.35
N LEU A 204 11.50 19.11 -9.25
CA LEU A 204 12.66 18.68 -8.45
C LEU A 204 12.57 19.00 -6.95
N ASN A 205 11.43 19.48 -6.43
CA ASN A 205 11.43 20.10 -5.10
C ASN A 205 10.40 19.57 -4.09
N ASP A 206 9.52 18.62 -4.43
CA ASP A 206 8.50 18.12 -3.47
C ASP A 206 8.73 16.66 -3.02
N ASP A 207 9.41 15.83 -3.84
CA ASP A 207 9.70 14.43 -3.50
C ASP A 207 10.92 14.26 -2.56
N THR A 208 11.60 15.35 -2.20
CA THR A 208 12.75 15.36 -1.28
C THR A 208 12.35 15.51 0.18
N ILE A 209 11.11 15.91 0.46
CA ILE A 209 10.65 16.15 1.84
C ILE A 209 10.15 14.83 2.44
N ILE A 210 11.03 14.19 3.19
CA ILE A 210 10.69 12.99 3.95
C ILE A 210 9.83 13.38 5.14
N THR A 211 8.51 13.17 5.04
CA THR A 211 7.59 13.33 6.17
C THR A 211 7.80 12.24 7.22
N THR A 212 7.47 12.53 8.49
CA THR A 212 7.57 11.57 9.60
C THR A 212 6.82 10.27 9.31
N ALA A 213 5.63 10.35 8.71
CA ALA A 213 4.85 9.18 8.33
C ALA A 213 5.56 8.33 7.26
N HIS A 214 6.25 8.98 6.32
CA HIS A 214 7.03 8.28 5.29
C HIS A 214 8.25 7.58 5.89
N LEU A 215 8.95 8.24 6.80
CA LEU A 215 10.08 7.65 7.54
C LEU A 215 9.65 6.42 8.33
N ILE A 216 8.56 6.51 9.10
CA ILE A 216 8.03 5.37 9.87
C ILE A 216 7.61 4.23 8.94
N SER A 217 6.90 4.55 7.85
CA SER A 217 6.52 3.55 6.85
C SER A 217 7.75 2.86 6.23
N PHE A 218 8.84 3.59 6.02
CA PHE A 218 10.09 3.05 5.51
C PHE A 218 10.75 2.11 6.52
N CYS A 219 10.88 2.51 7.79
CA CYS A 219 11.41 1.64 8.87
C CYS A 219 10.59 0.35 9.03
N ASN A 220 9.26 0.45 8.93
CA ASN A 220 8.36 -0.70 9.06
C ASN A 220 8.54 -1.73 7.94
N LYS A 221 8.94 -1.32 6.73
CA LYS A 221 9.25 -2.26 5.63
C LYS A 221 10.42 -3.19 5.96
N PHE A 222 11.34 -2.73 6.80
CA PHE A 222 12.50 -3.51 7.27
C PHE A 222 12.25 -4.17 8.63
N TYR A 223 10.99 -4.17 9.10
CA TYR A 223 10.58 -4.77 10.37
C TYR A 223 11.37 -4.25 11.58
N LEU A 224 11.72 -2.96 11.58
CA LEU A 224 12.39 -2.35 12.72
C LEU A 224 11.39 -2.17 13.88
N PRO A 225 11.78 -2.53 15.13
CA PRO A 225 10.98 -2.25 16.32
C PRO A 225 10.64 -0.77 16.50
N GLU A 226 9.51 -0.51 17.17
CA GLU A 226 9.01 0.86 17.40
C GLU A 226 10.02 1.71 18.20
N ASP A 227 10.63 1.14 19.23
CA ASP A 227 11.62 1.82 20.07
C ASP A 227 12.83 2.30 19.26
N ILE A 228 13.32 1.46 18.34
CA ILE A 228 14.43 1.79 17.46
C ILE A 228 13.99 2.85 16.44
N THR A 229 12.78 2.73 15.92
CA THR A 229 12.22 3.72 14.97
C THR A 229 12.09 5.10 15.61
N LYS A 230 11.72 5.20 16.89
CA LYS A 230 11.72 6.46 17.65
C LYS A 230 13.12 7.07 17.77
N ASN A 231 14.14 6.25 18.04
CA ASN A 231 15.52 6.70 18.09
C ASN A 231 16.04 7.16 16.73
N ILE A 232 15.71 6.43 15.65
CA ILE A 232 16.02 6.82 14.28
C ILE A 232 15.37 8.16 13.95
N LEU A 233 14.09 8.35 14.30
CA LEU A 233 13.37 9.60 14.03
C LEU A 233 14.04 10.78 14.75
N LYS A 234 14.38 10.63 16.04
CA LYS A 234 15.07 11.67 16.82
C LYS A 234 16.46 11.99 16.24
N THR A 235 17.22 10.96 15.88
CA THR A 235 18.56 11.10 15.28
C THR A 235 18.46 11.79 13.92
N TYR A 236 17.49 11.36 13.10
CA TYR A 236 17.23 11.95 11.79
C TYR A 236 16.91 13.44 11.91
N THR A 237 16.02 13.85 12.82
CA THR A 237 15.69 15.27 13.01
C THR A 237 16.89 16.10 13.46
N ASN A 238 17.77 15.52 14.28
CA ASN A 238 18.97 16.21 14.77
C ASN A 238 20.01 16.45 13.66
N TYR A 239 20.18 15.48 12.76
CA TYR A 239 21.20 15.54 11.71
C TYR A 239 20.67 16.00 10.35
N TYR A 240 19.35 16.12 10.19
CA TYR A 240 18.68 16.50 8.93
C TYR A 240 19.29 17.76 8.30
N TYR A 241 19.46 18.82 9.09
CA TYR A 241 19.99 20.10 8.61
C TYR A 241 21.51 20.09 8.36
N ARG A 242 22.23 19.07 8.84
CA ARG A 242 23.69 18.94 8.68
C ARG A 242 24.07 18.14 7.43
N THR A 243 23.16 17.33 6.91
CA THR A 243 23.40 16.45 5.77
C THR A 243 22.82 17.00 4.48
N LYS A 244 23.56 16.90 3.37
CA LYS A 244 23.08 17.32 2.05
C LYS A 244 21.99 16.42 1.47
N SER A 245 22.00 15.13 1.81
CA SER A 245 21.03 14.14 1.29
C SER A 245 20.16 13.59 2.43
N PRO A 246 18.86 13.90 2.48
CA PRO A 246 17.96 13.38 3.49
C PRO A 246 17.77 11.86 3.34
N TRP A 247 17.71 11.37 2.10
CA TRP A 247 17.60 9.93 1.82
C TRP A 247 18.87 9.18 2.21
N GLY A 248 20.06 9.71 1.91
CA GLY A 248 21.32 9.11 2.33
C GLY A 248 21.41 8.94 3.86
N LEU A 249 21.00 9.97 4.60
CA LEU A 249 20.93 9.91 6.07
C LEU A 249 19.96 8.82 6.56
N LEU A 250 18.74 8.79 6.02
CA LEU A 250 17.72 7.81 6.43
C LEU A 250 18.17 6.37 6.13
N CYS A 251 18.66 6.13 4.91
CA CYS A 251 19.16 4.83 4.47
C CYS A 251 20.34 4.38 5.35
N GLY A 252 21.25 5.28 5.71
CA GLY A 252 22.34 5.00 6.65
C GLY A 252 21.84 4.58 8.04
N LEU A 253 20.92 5.35 8.63
CA LEU A 253 20.37 5.07 9.97
C LEU A 253 19.64 3.72 10.03
N VAL A 254 18.82 3.43 9.02
CA VAL A 254 18.10 2.15 8.91
C VAL A 254 19.08 1.00 8.71
N SER A 255 20.15 1.20 7.93
CA SER A 255 21.17 0.17 7.72
C SER A 255 21.93 -0.17 9.00
N ILE A 256 22.35 0.84 9.76
CA ILE A 256 23.02 0.63 11.05
C ILE A 256 22.11 -0.14 12.00
N ALA A 257 20.87 0.33 12.17
CA ALA A 257 19.90 -0.33 13.05
C ALA A 257 19.65 -1.79 12.64
N PHE A 258 19.44 -2.05 11.35
CA PHE A 258 19.13 -3.39 10.84
C PHE A 258 20.30 -4.36 10.97
N LEU A 259 21.52 -3.92 10.59
CA LEU A 259 22.72 -4.76 10.66
C LEU A 259 23.08 -5.10 12.10
N ARG A 260 22.92 -4.17 13.04
CA ARG A 260 23.18 -4.41 14.47
C ARG A 260 22.12 -5.30 15.11
N LEU A 261 20.86 -5.21 14.69
CA LEU A 261 19.78 -6.08 15.20
C LEU A 261 19.87 -7.52 14.68
N ASN A 262 20.43 -7.74 13.50
CA ASN A 262 20.47 -9.04 12.82
C ASN A 262 21.89 -9.58 12.62
N ARG A 263 22.82 -9.28 13.55
CA ARG A 263 24.24 -9.63 13.41
C ARG A 263 24.47 -11.12 13.16
N GLU A 264 23.76 -12.00 13.87
CA GLU A 264 23.85 -13.46 13.68
C GLU A 264 23.56 -13.87 12.22
N LYS A 265 22.54 -13.29 11.60
CA LYS A 265 22.15 -13.59 10.21
C LYS A 265 23.15 -13.03 9.21
N VAL A 266 23.69 -11.86 9.52
CA VAL A 266 24.69 -11.16 8.70
C VAL A 266 26.00 -11.94 8.68
N ASP A 267 26.43 -12.47 9.82
CA ASP A 267 27.68 -13.21 9.94
C ASP A 267 27.55 -14.66 9.42
N ALA A 268 26.35 -15.26 9.53
CA ALA A 268 26.09 -16.61 9.02
C ALA A 268 26.05 -16.71 7.48
N LYS A 269 25.66 -15.64 6.77
CA LYS A 269 25.48 -15.66 5.30
C LYS A 269 26.42 -14.67 4.61
N MET A 270 27.43 -15.18 3.92
CA MET A 270 28.32 -14.37 3.09
C MET A 270 27.52 -13.66 1.98
N GLY A 271 27.66 -12.33 1.87
CA GLY A 271 26.97 -11.51 0.86
C GLY A 271 25.60 -10.95 1.29
N PHE A 272 25.10 -11.30 2.48
CA PHE A 272 23.82 -10.80 2.99
C PHE A 272 23.79 -9.26 3.09
N LYS A 273 24.89 -8.62 3.51
CA LYS A 273 25.01 -7.14 3.56
C LYS A 273 24.76 -6.51 2.19
N THR A 274 25.39 -7.05 1.15
CA THR A 274 25.28 -6.53 -0.22
C THR A 274 23.85 -6.69 -0.75
N GLN A 275 23.22 -7.83 -0.49
CA GLN A 275 21.81 -8.05 -0.86
C GLN A 275 20.88 -7.08 -0.13
N PHE A 276 21.10 -6.89 1.17
CA PHE A 276 20.34 -5.93 1.98
C PHE A 276 20.48 -4.50 1.43
N PHE A 277 21.69 -4.05 1.09
CA PHE A 277 21.90 -2.72 0.50
C PHE A 277 21.21 -2.57 -0.87
N ARG A 278 21.16 -3.62 -1.69
CA ARG A 278 20.39 -3.59 -2.95
C ARG A 278 18.89 -3.47 -2.69
N ASN A 279 18.37 -4.20 -1.70
CA ASN A 279 16.96 -4.08 -1.30
C ASN A 279 16.64 -2.69 -0.74
N LEU A 280 17.56 -2.11 0.03
CA LEU A 280 17.46 -0.74 0.53
C LEU A 280 17.39 0.27 -0.63
N GLN A 281 18.25 0.10 -1.64
CA GLN A 281 18.28 0.94 -2.84
C GLN A 281 16.98 0.85 -3.67
N VAL A 282 16.34 -0.32 -3.73
CA VAL A 282 15.05 -0.47 -4.45
C VAL A 282 13.91 0.27 -3.75
N HIS A 283 14.00 0.45 -2.43
CA HIS A 283 12.93 1.05 -1.63
C HIS A 283 13.09 2.55 -1.36
N GLU A 284 14.26 3.13 -1.64
CA GLU A 284 14.43 4.58 -1.58
C GLU A 284 13.78 5.26 -2.79
N ASN A 285 13.16 6.42 -2.54
CA ASN A 285 12.63 7.27 -3.61
C ASN A 285 13.63 8.36 -4.03
N GLY A 286 14.82 8.40 -3.40
CA GLY A 286 15.83 9.43 -3.62
C GLY A 286 16.73 9.23 -4.84
N GLY A 287 16.71 8.04 -5.45
CA GLY A 287 17.50 7.72 -6.64
C GLY A 287 19.01 7.76 -6.40
N LEU A 288 19.49 7.39 -5.20
CA LEU A 288 20.93 7.27 -4.94
C LEU A 288 21.50 6.12 -5.76
N LYS A 289 22.73 6.31 -6.26
CA LYS A 289 23.47 5.20 -6.85
C LYS A 289 23.96 4.27 -5.74
N PHE A 290 24.15 3.00 -6.07
CA PHE A 290 24.60 1.99 -5.10
C PHE A 290 25.92 2.38 -4.40
N ASN A 291 26.89 2.89 -5.14
CA ASN A 291 28.17 3.32 -4.57
C ASN A 291 27.99 4.50 -3.60
N GLU A 292 27.18 5.50 -4.00
CA GLU A 292 26.86 6.64 -3.14
C GLU A 292 26.14 6.20 -1.87
N LEU A 293 25.23 5.22 -1.98
CA LEU A 293 24.54 4.65 -0.82
C LEU A 293 25.53 3.99 0.16
N VAL A 294 26.48 3.20 -0.33
CA VAL A 294 27.51 2.57 0.51
C VAL A 294 28.37 3.63 1.20
N ASP A 295 28.76 4.70 0.50
CA ASP A 295 29.50 5.82 1.07
C ASP A 295 28.70 6.54 2.17
N TRP A 296 27.40 6.75 1.94
CA TRP A 296 26.50 7.33 2.93
C TRP A 296 26.36 6.45 4.17
N ILE A 297 26.23 5.13 4.01
CA ILE A 297 26.17 4.20 5.14
C ILE A 297 27.45 4.32 5.99
N ALA A 298 28.63 4.31 5.36
CA ALA A 298 29.91 4.45 6.06
C ALA A 298 30.09 5.83 6.72
N LEU A 299 29.51 6.89 6.15
CA LEU A 299 29.51 8.23 6.76
C LEU A 299 28.58 8.28 7.98
N VAL A 300 27.35 7.78 7.85
CA VAL A 300 26.36 7.81 8.95
C VAL A 300 26.80 6.89 10.09
N GLU A 301 27.49 5.79 9.79
CA GLU A 301 28.06 4.89 10.81
C GLU A 301 29.06 5.63 11.71
N ARG A 302 30.02 6.34 11.11
CA ARG A 302 30.97 7.18 11.86
C ARG A 302 30.29 8.31 12.63
N LEU A 303 29.23 8.88 12.06
CA LEU A 303 28.48 9.97 12.68
C LEU A 303 27.66 9.50 13.89
N CYS A 304 27.13 8.26 13.86
CA CYS A 304 26.26 7.73 14.92
C CYS A 304 27.00 6.85 15.94
N GLU A 305 28.30 6.62 15.79
CA GLU A 305 29.12 5.79 16.69
C GLU A 305 29.11 6.29 18.16
N THR A 306 28.92 7.59 18.36
CA THR A 306 28.83 8.20 19.69
C THR A 306 27.43 8.15 20.31
N GLU A 307 26.40 7.80 19.54
CA GLU A 307 25.02 7.83 20.01
C GLU A 307 24.75 6.67 20.98
N LYS A 308 24.19 6.98 22.15
CA LYS A 308 23.93 6.00 23.22
C LYS A 308 23.07 4.83 22.72
N TRP A 309 22.02 5.12 21.93
CA TRP A 309 21.11 4.07 21.48
C TRP A 309 21.76 3.08 20.49
N VAL A 310 22.78 3.51 19.73
CA VAL A 310 23.53 2.63 18.84
C VAL A 310 24.41 1.68 19.66
N ARG A 311 25.08 2.22 20.68
CA ARG A 311 25.87 1.41 21.63
C ARG A 311 24.99 0.44 22.41
N ASP A 312 23.83 0.88 22.87
CA ASP A 312 22.87 0.02 23.58
C ASP A 312 22.35 -1.13 22.69
N LEU A 313 22.30 -0.96 21.36
CA LEU A 313 21.95 -2.06 20.44
C LEU A 313 23.08 -3.08 20.33
N GLU A 314 24.33 -2.61 20.31
CA GLU A 314 25.49 -3.50 20.40
C GLU A 314 25.53 -4.23 21.73
N ASP A 315 25.25 -3.54 22.83
CA ASP A 315 25.27 -4.13 24.17
C ASP A 315 24.13 -5.11 24.42
N LYS A 316 22.93 -4.87 23.89
CA LYS A 316 21.81 -5.84 23.95
C LYS A 316 22.13 -7.12 23.19
N ASP A 317 22.80 -6.99 22.05
CA ASP A 317 23.21 -8.14 21.25
C ASP A 317 24.39 -8.85 21.91
N LEU A 318 25.38 -8.09 22.38
CA LEU A 318 26.46 -8.59 23.21
C LEU A 318 25.89 -9.29 24.43
N LEU A 319 24.92 -8.77 25.19
CA LEU A 319 24.35 -9.49 26.34
C LEU A 319 23.70 -10.83 25.94
N LYS A 320 23.07 -10.92 24.76
CA LYS A 320 22.63 -12.21 24.20
C LYS A 320 23.82 -13.12 23.86
N THR A 321 24.89 -12.58 23.28
CA THR A 321 26.12 -13.35 22.97
C THR A 321 26.97 -13.64 24.21
N LYS A 322 26.93 -12.79 25.25
CA LYS A 322 27.68 -12.85 26.51
C LYS A 322 27.04 -13.86 27.46
N SER A 323 25.78 -14.22 27.27
CA SER A 323 25.26 -15.48 27.82
C SER A 323 26.01 -16.72 27.29
N LYS A 324 26.82 -16.55 26.23
CA LYS A 324 27.79 -17.54 25.72
C LYS A 324 29.26 -17.11 25.89
N LEU A 325 29.58 -15.99 26.54
CA LEU A 325 30.99 -15.71 26.83
C LEU A 325 31.47 -16.69 27.90
N PRO A 326 32.55 -17.46 27.64
CA PRO A 326 33.19 -18.23 28.69
C PRO A 326 33.75 -17.23 29.71
N PHE A 327 33.33 -17.40 30.96
CA PHE A 327 33.98 -16.92 32.19
C PHE A 327 34.92 -15.71 32.08
N GLY A 328 34.47 -14.56 32.62
CA GLY A 328 35.34 -13.52 33.15
C GLY A 328 35.98 -12.61 32.11
N ILE A 329 35.58 -11.35 32.10
CA ILE A 329 36.40 -10.30 31.47
C ILE A 329 37.75 -10.32 32.21
N PRO A 330 38.89 -10.48 31.53
CA PRO A 330 40.19 -10.36 32.18
C PRO A 330 40.27 -8.95 32.75
N THR A 331 40.16 -8.82 34.07
CA THR A 331 40.52 -7.58 34.74
C THR A 331 42.02 -7.38 34.56
N LEU A 332 42.50 -6.14 34.64
CA LEU A 332 43.91 -5.78 34.34
C LEU A 332 44.96 -6.54 35.19
N ASN A 333 44.54 -7.35 36.18
CA ASN A 333 45.35 -8.21 37.05
C ASN A 333 44.91 -9.70 37.03
N SER A 334 44.09 -10.11 36.07
CA SER A 334 43.68 -11.51 35.94
C SER A 334 44.80 -12.31 35.28
N PHE A 335 45.42 -13.23 36.02
CA PHE A 335 46.34 -14.25 35.47
C PHE A 335 45.64 -15.25 34.54
N ILE A 336 44.32 -15.18 34.48
CA ILE A 336 43.45 -15.93 33.59
C ILE A 336 43.25 -15.05 32.35
N GLY A 337 44.15 -15.20 31.39
CA GLY A 337 44.08 -14.57 30.07
C GLY A 337 43.30 -15.41 29.06
N ASN A 338 42.89 -14.82 27.93
CA ASN A 338 42.19 -15.53 26.84
C ASN A 338 43.06 -16.63 26.20
N GLU A 339 44.38 -16.56 26.43
CA GLU A 339 45.36 -17.56 25.99
C GLU A 339 45.33 -18.86 26.83
N VAL A 340 44.68 -18.85 27.99
CA VAL A 340 44.54 -20.06 28.82
C VAL A 340 43.28 -20.81 28.39
N CYS A 341 43.46 -21.93 27.68
CA CYS A 341 42.34 -22.79 27.30
C CYS A 341 41.73 -23.47 28.53
N TYR A 342 40.59 -22.97 28.99
CA TYR A 342 39.80 -23.68 29.99
C TYR A 342 39.03 -24.82 29.34
N TYR A 343 39.17 -26.02 29.89
CA TYR A 343 38.25 -27.12 29.64
C TYR A 343 36.89 -26.76 30.23
N SER A 344 36.02 -26.16 29.42
CA SER A 344 34.62 -25.99 29.82
C SER A 344 33.86 -27.30 29.62
N ASN A 345 32.88 -27.58 30.49
CA ASN A 345 31.97 -28.72 30.31
C ASN A 345 31.26 -28.69 28.95
N GLY A 346 31.11 -27.50 28.34
CA GLY A 346 30.61 -27.34 26.97
C GLY A 346 31.60 -27.85 25.92
N ALA A 347 32.87 -27.46 26.02
CA ALA A 347 33.92 -27.93 25.11
C ALA A 347 34.13 -29.45 25.19
N ILE A 348 33.96 -30.03 26.39
CA ILE A 348 33.98 -31.49 26.57
C ILE A 348 32.84 -32.15 25.79
N ARG A 349 31.60 -31.63 25.86
CA ARG A 349 30.47 -32.16 25.09
C ARG A 349 30.66 -32.00 23.58
N GLU A 350 31.21 -30.86 23.13
CA GLU A 350 31.52 -30.64 21.72
C GLU A 350 32.58 -31.63 21.21
N TYR A 351 33.60 -31.91 22.02
CA TYR A 351 34.61 -32.92 21.73
C TYR A 351 34.03 -34.33 21.69
N GLU A 352 33.18 -34.70 22.65
CA GLU A 352 32.48 -35.99 22.67
C GLU A 352 31.59 -36.17 21.44
N ASN A 353 30.86 -35.13 21.05
CA ASN A 353 30.04 -35.12 19.84
C ASN A 353 30.90 -35.28 18.58
N TRP A 354 32.04 -34.59 18.50
CA TRP A 354 32.99 -34.72 17.40
C TRP A 354 33.56 -36.14 17.30
N ILE A 355 33.96 -36.74 18.43
CA ILE A 355 34.37 -38.15 18.49
C ILE A 355 33.25 -39.07 17.99
N GLY A 356 32.01 -38.83 18.42
CA GLY A 356 30.85 -39.60 17.98
C GLY A 356 30.65 -39.54 16.46
N SER A 357 30.86 -38.36 15.85
CA SER A 357 30.78 -38.17 14.40
C SER A 357 31.88 -38.92 13.64
N ILE A 358 33.12 -38.90 14.13
CA ILE A 358 34.23 -39.64 13.51
C ILE A 358 33.99 -41.15 13.56
N LYS A 359 33.60 -41.68 14.74
CA LYS A 359 33.34 -43.12 14.90
C LYS A 359 32.28 -43.62 13.93
N LYS A 360 31.20 -42.84 13.73
CA LYS A 360 30.14 -43.15 12.76
C LYS A 360 30.66 -43.18 11.32
N GLN A 361 31.59 -42.29 10.95
CA GLN A 361 32.16 -42.28 9.61
C GLN A 361 33.09 -43.49 9.35
N THR A 362 33.87 -43.90 10.35
CA THR A 362 34.81 -45.03 10.23
C THR A 362 34.19 -46.42 10.31
N SER A 363 32.94 -46.56 10.76
CA SER A 363 32.21 -47.84 10.82
C SER A 363 31.40 -48.16 9.57
N THR A 364 31.52 -47.33 8.53
CA THR A 364 31.02 -47.54 7.17
C THR A 364 32.20 -47.88 6.27
#